data_AF-A0A9Q3KTY2-F1
#
_entry.id   AF-A0A9Q3KTY2-F1
#
_cell.length_a   1.000
_cell.length_b   1.000
_cell.length_c   1.000
_cell.angle_alpha   90.00
_cell.angle_beta   90.00
_cell.angle_gamma   90.00
#
_symmetry.space_group_name_H-M   'P 1'
#
loop_
_entity.id
_entity.type
_entity.pdbx_description
1 polymer ?
#
loop_
_entity_poly.entity_id
_entity_poly.type
_entity_poly.pdbx_seq_one_letter_code
_entity_poly.pdbx_strand_id
1 'polypeptide(L)'
;MNHLKKLVAQIQPDKTFQNSSQNKQHNPAIQLAVALSRLESNGNGASLGKIGMLFVISHGAILLYTQRVIQILMKFKHKVIVCPTIEQQREMSQVMQAEGFPGCIGFIDGSHIPLSQGPPNDGESYFDFKKG
;
A
#
# COMPACT_ATOMS: atom_id res chain seq x y z
N MET A 1 -1.84 12.39 12.10
CA MET A 1 -0.38 12.61 11.95
C MET A 1 0.51 11.65 12.75
N ASN A 2 0.07 11.08 13.88
CA ASN A 2 0.93 10.21 14.74
C ASN A 2 1.17 8.78 14.19
N HIS A 3 0.23 8.20 13.43
CA HIS A 3 0.37 6.85 12.89
C HIS A 3 1.43 6.74 11.79
N LEU A 4 1.53 7.72 10.90
CA LEU A 4 2.57 7.79 9.87
C LEU A 4 3.98 7.90 10.47
N LYS A 5 4.15 8.71 11.53
CA LYS A 5 5.44 8.81 12.25
C LYS A 5 5.84 7.48 12.90
N LYS A 6 4.88 6.76 13.47
CA LYS A 6 5.09 5.40 14.02
C LYS A 6 5.49 4.40 12.93
N LEU A 7 4.86 4.48 11.75
CA LEU A 7 5.22 3.62 10.63
C LEU A 7 6.64 3.91 10.14
N VAL A 8 6.99 5.20 9.95
CA VAL A 8 8.34 5.62 9.55
C VAL A 8 9.39 5.11 10.54
N ALA A 9 9.15 5.24 11.85
CA ALA A 9 10.07 4.73 12.87
C ALA A 9 10.24 3.20 12.82
N GLN A 10 9.20 2.45 12.46
CA GLN A 10 9.26 0.99 12.35
C GLN A 10 9.99 0.52 11.08
N ILE A 11 9.88 1.25 9.96
CA ILE A 11 10.49 0.87 8.68
C ILE A 11 11.92 1.39 8.51
N GLN A 12 12.27 2.49 9.18
CA GLN A 12 13.59 3.13 9.09
C GLN A 12 14.80 2.20 9.34
N PRO A 13 14.78 1.26 10.30
CA PRO A 13 15.92 0.37 10.53
C PRO A 13 16.10 -0.74 9.48
N ASP A 14 15.17 -0.94 8.54
CA ASP A 14 15.26 -2.04 7.58
C ASP A 14 16.31 -1.79 6.48
N LYS A 15 17.14 -2.80 6.19
CA LYS A 15 18.20 -2.79 5.18
C LYS A 15 17.71 -2.52 3.75
N THR A 16 16.41 -2.64 3.48
CA THR A 16 15.79 -2.31 2.18
C THR A 16 15.93 -0.81 1.87
N PHE A 17 16.05 0.02 2.92
CA PHE A 17 16.39 1.44 2.83
C PHE A 17 17.89 1.70 3.06
N GLN A 18 18.74 0.71 2.83
CA GLN A 18 20.20 0.85 2.79
C GLN A 18 20.70 0.58 1.37
N ASN A 19 21.64 1.39 0.88
CA ASN A 19 22.36 1.15 -0.38
C ASN A 19 23.80 0.73 -0.03
N SER A 20 24.36 -0.23 -0.76
CA SER A 20 25.75 -0.69 -0.62
C SER A 20 26.80 0.32 -1.12
N SER A 21 26.46 1.62 -1.18
CA SER A 21 27.35 2.68 -1.65
C SER A 21 27.66 3.67 -0.52
N GLN A 22 28.74 4.44 -0.68
CA GLN A 22 29.13 5.49 0.26
C GLN A 22 28.26 6.76 0.19
N ASN A 23 27.23 6.78 -0.66
CA ASN A 23 26.39 7.96 -0.85
C ASN A 23 25.36 8.11 0.29
N LYS A 24 25.13 9.35 0.73
CA LYS A 24 24.06 9.67 1.69
C LYS A 24 22.72 9.23 1.12
N GLN A 25 22.03 8.37 1.85
CA GLN A 25 20.73 7.88 1.44
C GLN A 25 19.62 8.86 1.81
N HIS A 26 18.63 8.99 0.92
CA HIS A 26 17.46 9.82 1.17
C HIS A 26 16.64 9.28 2.35
N ASN A 27 16.15 10.19 3.19
CA ASN A 27 15.37 9.87 4.39
C ASN A 27 14.21 8.90 4.03
N PRO A 28 14.03 7.77 4.75
CA PRO A 28 12.92 6.83 4.52
C PRO A 28 11.54 7.48 4.48
N ALA A 29 11.33 8.58 5.22
CA ALA A 29 10.10 9.36 5.16
C ALA A 29 9.85 9.98 3.77
N ILE A 30 10.89 10.43 3.08
CA ILE A 30 10.80 10.97 1.72
C ILE A 30 10.53 9.84 0.72
N GLN A 31 11.18 8.69 0.87
CA GLN A 31 10.92 7.53 0.02
C GLN A 31 9.45 7.06 0.17
N LEU A 32 8.93 7.05 1.41
CA LEU A 32 7.53 6.76 1.71
C LEU A 32 6.58 7.79 1.09
N ALA A 33 6.86 9.09 1.23
CA ALA A 33 6.05 10.15 0.64
C ALA A 33 5.97 10.03 -0.88
N VAL A 34 7.10 9.81 -1.56
CA VAL A 34 7.16 9.61 -3.01
C VAL A 34 6.33 8.40 -3.45
N ALA A 35 6.45 7.28 -2.73
CA ALA A 35 5.69 6.07 -3.04
C ALA A 35 4.18 6.28 -2.85
N LEU A 36 3.76 6.90 -1.75
CA LEU A 36 2.35 7.21 -1.49
C LEU A 36 1.77 8.17 -2.55
N SER A 37 2.48 9.24 -2.88
CA SER A 37 2.05 10.18 -3.93
C SER A 37 1.92 9.50 -5.30
N ARG A 38 2.75 8.48 -5.58
CA ARG A 38 2.62 7.66 -6.79
C ARG A 38 1.38 6.77 -6.76
N LEU A 39 1.10 6.14 -5.64
CA LEU A 39 -0.08 5.28 -5.46
C LEU A 39 -1.39 6.09 -5.57
N GLU A 40 -1.40 7.32 -5.05
CA GLU A 40 -2.54 8.24 -5.20
C GLU A 40 -2.76 8.71 -6.65
N SER A 41 -1.74 8.67 -7.51
CA SER A 41 -1.78 9.26 -8.87
C SER A 41 -2.15 8.26 -9.99
N ASN A 42 -3.01 7.27 -9.73
CA ASN A 42 -3.45 6.23 -10.68
C ASN A 42 -2.34 5.34 -11.27
N GLY A 43 -1.09 5.42 -10.79
CA GLY A 43 0.05 4.63 -11.28
C GLY A 43 0.39 4.83 -12.77
N ASN A 44 -0.23 5.78 -13.48
CA ASN A 44 -0.02 6.00 -14.91
C ASN A 44 1.34 6.67 -15.17
N GLY A 45 1.87 6.55 -16.40
CA GLY A 45 3.15 7.15 -16.78
C GLY A 45 3.18 8.68 -16.66
N ALA A 46 2.02 9.35 -16.75
CA ALA A 46 1.90 10.80 -16.57
C ALA A 46 2.18 11.26 -15.12
N SER A 47 2.01 10.37 -14.13
CA SER A 47 2.32 10.65 -12.73
C SER A 47 3.81 10.79 -12.45
N LEU A 48 4.68 10.08 -13.18
CA LEU A 48 6.13 10.07 -12.89
C LEU A 48 6.78 11.43 -13.15
N GLY A 49 6.40 12.12 -14.22
CA GLY A 49 6.89 13.47 -14.51
C GLY A 49 6.47 14.47 -13.45
N LYS A 50 5.19 14.46 -13.05
CA LYS A 50 4.64 15.34 -12.00
C LYS A 50 5.32 15.09 -10.64
N ILE A 51 5.51 13.82 -10.26
CA ILE A 51 6.17 13.44 -9.01
C ILE A 51 7.66 13.81 -9.05
N GLY A 52 8.32 13.61 -10.19
CA GLY A 52 9.72 14.00 -10.38
C GLY A 52 9.94 15.51 -10.22
N MET A 53 9.02 16.33 -10.73
CA MET A 53 9.04 17.78 -10.49
C MET A 53 8.75 18.14 -9.03
N LEU A 54 7.75 17.51 -8.41
CA LEU A 54 7.34 17.81 -7.04
C LEU A 54 8.43 17.51 -6.01
N PHE A 55 9.13 16.38 -6.17
CA PHE A 55 10.16 15.92 -5.23
C PHE A 55 11.59 16.19 -5.72
N VAL A 56 11.76 16.76 -6.92
CA VAL A 56 13.05 17.06 -7.56
C VAL A 56 13.95 15.81 -7.64
N ILE A 57 13.39 14.72 -8.19
CA ILE A 57 14.08 13.42 -8.30
C ILE A 57 13.91 12.80 -9.70
N SER A 58 14.84 11.93 -10.08
CA SER A 58 14.79 11.22 -11.36
C SER A 58 13.73 10.11 -11.38
N HIS A 59 13.29 9.76 -12.58
CA HIS A 59 12.32 8.66 -12.79
C HIS A 59 12.80 7.33 -12.18
N GLY A 60 14.09 7.02 -12.33
CA GLY A 60 14.69 5.82 -11.73
C GLY A 60 14.64 5.83 -10.20
N ALA A 61 14.81 6.99 -9.57
CA ALA A 61 14.67 7.13 -8.12
C ALA A 61 13.22 6.90 -7.65
N ILE A 62 12.24 7.43 -8.38
CA ILE A 62 10.80 7.23 -8.07
C ILE A 62 10.45 5.73 -8.10
N LEU A 63 10.87 5.02 -9.14
CA LEU A 63 10.64 3.57 -9.27
C LEU A 63 11.32 2.80 -8.15
N LEU A 64 12.58 3.10 -7.86
CA LEU A 64 13.35 2.48 -6.79
C LEU A 64 12.71 2.69 -5.42
N TYR A 65 12.28 3.93 -5.10
CA TYR A 65 11.63 4.25 -3.83
C TYR A 65 10.29 3.54 -3.70
N THR A 66 9.50 3.51 -4.78
CA THR A 66 8.23 2.78 -4.76
C THR A 66 8.44 1.29 -4.51
N GLN A 67 9.41 0.66 -5.19
CA GLN A 67 9.72 -0.75 -5.00
C GLN A 67 10.14 -1.06 -3.57
N ARG A 68 11.04 -0.26 -3.00
CA ARG A 68 11.50 -0.43 -1.60
C ARG A 68 10.35 -0.30 -0.60
N VAL A 69 9.47 0.67 -0.80
CA VAL A 69 8.30 0.88 0.05
C VAL A 69 7.32 -0.28 -0.05
N ILE A 70 7.02 -0.77 -1.25
CA ILE A 70 6.16 -1.95 -1.42
C ILE A 70 6.77 -3.18 -0.74
N GLN A 71 8.07 -3.42 -0.91
CA GLN A 71 8.77 -4.54 -0.26
C GLN A 71 8.68 -4.48 1.26
N ILE A 72 8.87 -3.30 1.87
CA ILE A 72 8.74 -3.18 3.33
C ILE A 72 7.30 -3.36 3.78
N LEU A 73 6.32 -2.78 3.07
CA LEU A 73 4.90 -2.94 3.42
C LEU A 73 4.48 -4.42 3.36
N MET A 74 4.97 -5.18 2.37
CA MET A 74 4.72 -6.61 2.29
C MET A 74 5.36 -7.39 3.45
N LYS A 75 6.56 -7.01 3.89
CA LYS A 75 7.17 -7.56 5.11
C LYS A 75 6.37 -7.20 6.37
N PHE A 76 5.74 -6.04 6.43
CA PHE A 76 4.96 -5.63 7.61
C PHE A 76 3.50 -6.11 7.57
N LYS A 77 2.99 -6.56 6.42
CA LYS A 77 1.61 -6.99 6.20
C LYS A 77 1.08 -7.88 7.33
N HIS A 78 1.84 -8.91 7.71
CA HIS A 78 1.40 -9.89 8.72
C HIS A 78 1.28 -9.32 10.14
N LYS A 79 1.90 -8.17 10.43
CA LYS A 79 1.78 -7.51 11.74
C LYS A 79 0.53 -6.63 11.84
N VAL A 80 0.00 -6.20 10.71
CA VAL A 80 -1.07 -5.20 10.62
C VAL A 80 -2.38 -5.85 10.17
N ILE A 81 -2.29 -6.80 9.23
CA ILE A 81 -3.43 -7.53 8.69
C ILE A 81 -3.49 -8.88 9.39
N VAL A 82 -4.40 -8.99 10.36
CA VAL A 82 -4.75 -10.26 10.99
C VAL A 82 -6.02 -10.75 10.30
N CYS A 83 -5.92 -11.87 9.58
CA CYS A 83 -7.10 -12.53 9.06
C CYS A 83 -7.75 -13.33 10.20
N PRO A 84 -9.06 -13.20 10.43
CA PRO A 84 -9.76 -14.01 11.44
C PRO A 84 -9.60 -15.51 11.14
N THR A 85 -9.61 -16.34 12.19
CA THR A 85 -9.58 -17.80 12.03
C THR A 85 -10.86 -18.31 11.36
N ILE A 86 -10.87 -19.55 10.86
CA ILE A 86 -12.08 -20.15 10.26
C ILE A 86 -13.26 -20.13 11.23
N GLU A 87 -13.01 -20.35 12.52
CA GLU A 87 -14.04 -20.30 13.56
C GLU A 87 -14.61 -18.90 13.73
N GLN A 88 -13.73 -17.90 13.83
CA GLN A 88 -14.12 -16.49 13.91
C GLN A 88 -14.85 -16.03 12.64
N GLN A 89 -14.40 -16.45 11.46
CA GLN A 89 -15.08 -16.17 10.20
C GLN A 89 -16.50 -16.76 10.17
N ARG A 90 -16.70 -17.97 10.70
CA ARG A 90 -18.03 -18.57 10.81
C ARG A 90 -18.93 -17.77 11.75
N GLU A 91 -18.43 -17.39 12.92
CA GLU A 91 -19.18 -16.57 13.88
C GLU A 91 -19.55 -15.21 13.28
N MET A 92 -18.58 -14.52 12.66
CA MET A 92 -18.79 -13.24 11.99
C MET A 92 -19.83 -13.37 10.86
N SER A 93 -19.77 -14.45 10.07
CA SER A 93 -20.74 -14.74 9.00
C SER A 93 -22.15 -14.97 9.54
N GLN A 94 -22.30 -15.65 10.68
CA GLN A 94 -23.60 -15.85 11.32
C GLN A 94 -24.18 -14.53 11.82
N VAL A 95 -23.36 -13.68 12.44
CA VAL A 95 -23.77 -12.33 12.87
C VAL A 95 -24.21 -11.50 11.67
N MET A 96 -23.40 -11.46 10.61
CA MET A 96 -23.71 -10.69 9.40
C MET A 96 -24.93 -11.25 8.65
N GLN A 97 -25.19 -12.56 8.71
CA GLN A 97 -26.40 -13.16 8.16
C GLN A 97 -27.67 -12.63 8.84
N ALA A 98 -27.65 -12.42 10.16
CA ALA A 98 -28.76 -11.80 10.88
C ALA A 98 -29.01 -10.35 10.43
N GLU A 99 -27.95 -9.65 10.01
CA GLU A 99 -27.99 -8.30 9.44
C GLU A 99 -28.27 -8.27 7.92
N GLY A 100 -28.55 -9.42 7.30
CA GLY A 100 -28.91 -9.53 5.87
C GLY A 100 -27.74 -9.71 4.90
N PHE A 101 -26.53 -9.96 5.40
CA PHE A 101 -25.32 -10.17 4.60
C PHE A 101 -24.77 -11.60 4.76
N PRO A 102 -25.43 -12.62 4.18
CA PRO A 102 -25.01 -14.02 4.33
C PRO A 102 -23.61 -14.26 3.74
N GLY A 103 -22.74 -14.92 4.50
CA GLY A 103 -21.37 -15.20 4.06
C GLY A 103 -20.38 -14.03 4.26
N CYS A 104 -20.85 -12.86 4.68
CA CYS A 104 -19.98 -11.71 4.94
C CYS A 104 -19.23 -11.88 6.26
N ILE A 105 -17.91 -11.75 6.24
CA ILE A 105 -17.05 -11.87 7.43
C ILE A 105 -16.59 -10.51 7.96
N GLY A 106 -17.21 -9.42 7.51
CA GLY A 106 -16.89 -8.05 7.91
C GLY A 106 -16.78 -7.09 6.72
N PHE A 107 -16.67 -5.80 7.04
CA PHE A 107 -16.51 -4.74 6.05
C PHE A 107 -15.08 -4.20 6.09
N ILE A 108 -14.51 -3.96 4.91
CA ILE A 108 -13.24 -3.26 4.77
C ILE A 108 -13.59 -1.89 4.17
N ASP A 109 -13.49 -0.83 4.98
CA ASP A 109 -13.49 0.51 4.43
C ASP A 109 -12.09 0.82 3.88
N GLY A 110 -12.01 1.05 2.57
CA GLY A 110 -10.77 1.22 1.84
C GLY A 110 -10.57 2.66 1.40
N SER A 111 -9.38 3.20 1.64
CA SER A 111 -8.84 4.21 0.74
C SER A 111 -8.44 3.50 -0.56
N HIS A 112 -9.24 3.68 -1.61
CA HIS A 112 -8.99 3.02 -2.89
C HIS A 112 -7.70 3.57 -3.50
N ILE A 113 -6.74 2.67 -3.78
CA ILE A 113 -5.54 3.00 -4.54
C ILE A 113 -5.85 2.63 -5.99
N PRO A 114 -6.17 3.61 -6.86
CA PRO A 114 -6.41 3.32 -8.26
C PRO A 114 -5.13 2.83 -8.92
N LEU A 115 -5.08 1.57 -9.33
CA LEU A 115 -4.02 1.07 -10.21
C LEU A 115 -4.52 1.13 -11.66
N SER A 116 -3.64 1.44 -12.59
CA SER A 116 -3.98 1.46 -14.02
C SER A 116 -4.23 0.08 -14.61
N GLN A 117 -3.80 -0.99 -13.92
CA GLN A 117 -3.91 -2.37 -14.36
C GLN A 117 -4.26 -3.28 -13.18
N GLY A 118 -5.20 -4.19 -13.43
CA GLY A 118 -5.52 -5.27 -12.50
C GLY A 118 -4.47 -6.40 -12.52
N PRO A 119 -4.43 -7.23 -11.48
CA PRO A 119 -3.55 -8.40 -11.43
C PRO A 119 -3.96 -9.44 -12.47
N PRO A 120 -3.01 -10.16 -13.09
CA PRO A 120 -3.29 -11.10 -14.17
C PRO A 120 -4.08 -12.34 -13.73
N ASN A 121 -4.00 -12.73 -12.46
CA ASN A 121 -4.61 -13.96 -11.94
C ASN A 121 -5.95 -13.73 -11.22
N ASP A 122 -6.40 -12.49 -11.06
CA ASP A 122 -7.60 -12.16 -10.27
C ASP A 122 -8.14 -10.76 -10.62
N GLY A 123 -8.33 -10.50 -11.92
CA GLY A 123 -8.78 -9.21 -12.41
C GLY A 123 -10.21 -8.85 -12.01
N GLU A 124 -11.07 -9.86 -11.78
CA GLU A 124 -12.48 -9.66 -11.37
C GLU A 124 -12.57 -9.08 -9.96
N SER A 125 -11.74 -9.56 -9.03
CA SER A 125 -11.67 -9.05 -7.65
C SER A 125 -11.04 -7.67 -7.54
N TYR A 126 -10.50 -7.14 -8.65
CA TYR A 126 -9.84 -5.85 -8.72
C TYR A 126 -10.77 -4.71 -9.13
N PHE A 127 -11.89 -4.99 -9.81
CA PHE A 127 -12.83 -3.96 -10.21
C PHE A 127 -13.74 -3.54 -9.05
N ASP A 128 -13.59 -2.30 -8.61
CA ASP A 128 -14.52 -1.67 -7.68
C ASP A 128 -15.70 -1.09 -8.50
N PHE A 129 -16.95 -1.46 -8.17
CA PHE A 129 -18.15 -1.01 -8.90
C PHE A 129 -18.56 0.43 -8.55
N LYS A 130 -17.73 1.17 -7.81
CA LYS A 130 -17.93 2.60 -7.58
C LYS A 130 -17.68 3.37 -8.88
N LYS A 131 -18.71 4.07 -9.37
CA LYS A 131 -18.55 5.07 -10.42
C LYS A 131 -17.61 6.17 -9.90
N GLY A 132 -16.48 6.34 -10.57
CA GLY A 132 -15.58 7.48 -10.39
C GLY A 132 -16.12 8.76 -11.00
#